data_AF-A0A2E4WKB9-F1
#
_entry.id   AF-A0A2E4WKB9-F1
#
_cell.length_a   1.000
_cell.length_b   1.000
_cell.length_c   1.000
_cell.angle_alpha   90.00
_cell.angle_beta   90.00
_cell.angle_gamma   90.00
#
_symmetry.space_group_name_H-M   'P 1'
#
loop_
_entity.id
_entity.type
_entity.pdbx_description
1 polymer ?
#
loop_
_entity_poly.entity_id
_entity_poly.type
_entity_poly.pdbx_seq_one_letter_code
_entity_poly.pdbx_strand_id
1 'polypeptide(L)'
;MKNIIVNNREKIRIIGSLQLIIVLLAGLFIGCESNTVENSSKNNIKRVGMVIKIKPEYIEEYKVLHASSNPGVRDLLSKANMHNFSIFLHQLDDGNWYEFGYYEYTGNDFKADMEELSKHPRNIEWLKICDPMQVPLNGYEGWAEMEQVYYNK
;
A
#
# COMPACT_ATOMS: atom_id res chain seq x y z
N MET A 1 -36.00 8.54 30.54
CA MET A 1 -35.62 8.28 31.95
C MET A 1 -34.11 8.17 32.03
N LYS A 2 -33.50 9.10 32.79
CA LYS A 2 -32.20 9.12 33.48
C LYS A 2 -30.95 8.55 32.77
N ASN A 3 -30.11 9.49 32.32
CA ASN A 3 -28.66 9.37 32.17
C ASN A 3 -28.00 8.85 33.45
N ILE A 4 -27.02 7.96 33.32
CA ILE A 4 -26.06 7.67 34.39
C ILE A 4 -24.65 7.81 33.80
N ILE A 5 -24.04 8.95 34.12
CA ILE A 5 -22.60 9.20 34.03
C ILE A 5 -22.03 8.69 35.36
N VAL A 6 -21.10 7.73 35.32
CA VAL A 6 -20.25 7.43 36.49
C VAL A 6 -18.82 7.82 36.14
N ASN A 7 -18.42 8.94 36.72
CA ASN A 7 -17.07 9.48 36.74
C ASN A 7 -16.46 9.03 38.07
N ASN A 8 -15.39 8.24 38.07
CA ASN A 8 -14.70 7.87 39.31
C ASN A 8 -13.25 8.37 39.26
N ARG A 9 -13.04 9.56 39.83
CA ARG A 9 -11.73 10.08 40.20
C ARG A 9 -11.46 9.70 41.65
N GLU A 10 -10.49 8.84 41.89
CA GLU A 10 -9.91 8.64 43.22
C GLU A 10 -8.42 8.96 43.13
N LYS A 11 -8.07 10.15 43.64
CA LYS A 11 -6.70 10.56 43.96
C LYS A 11 -6.45 10.16 45.41
N ILE A 12 -5.50 9.27 45.67
CA ILE A 12 -4.93 9.13 47.02
C ILE A 12 -3.41 9.17 46.90
N ARG A 13 -2.84 10.33 47.23
CA ARG A 13 -1.44 10.51 47.61
C ARG A 13 -1.38 10.37 49.13
N ILE A 14 -0.67 9.37 49.64
CA ILE A 14 -0.22 9.34 51.03
C ILE A 14 1.30 9.29 51.04
N ILE A 15 1.86 10.24 51.78
CA ILE A 15 3.27 10.47 52.03
C ILE A 15 3.73 9.56 53.16
N GLY A 16 4.87 8.90 52.96
CA GLY A 16 5.88 8.69 54.00
C GLY A 16 5.66 7.55 55.00
N SER A 17 6.52 6.53 54.92
CA SER A 17 7.26 6.05 56.10
C SER A 17 8.28 5.00 55.67
N LEU A 18 9.53 5.33 55.96
CA LEU A 18 10.74 4.55 55.81
C LEU A 18 10.61 3.20 56.53
N GLN A 19 10.75 2.08 55.81
CA GLN A 19 11.09 0.80 56.43
C GLN A 19 12.14 0.07 55.58
N LEU A 20 13.34 0.07 56.16
CA LEU A 20 14.56 -0.55 55.69
C LEU A 20 14.64 -1.93 56.38
N ILE A 21 14.43 -3.04 55.66
CA ILE A 21 14.94 -4.36 56.08
C ILE A 21 15.52 -5.08 54.86
N ILE A 22 16.75 -5.56 55.08
CA ILE A 22 17.72 -6.13 54.16
C ILE A 22 17.63 -7.66 54.22
N VAL A 23 18.09 -8.32 53.15
CA VAL A 23 18.89 -9.58 53.10
C VAL A 23 18.32 -10.65 52.15
N LEU A 24 18.91 -10.66 50.95
CA LEU A 24 19.51 -11.80 50.21
C LEU A 24 19.04 -13.23 50.56
N LEU A 25 18.65 -14.00 49.53
CA LEU A 25 19.33 -15.26 49.16
C LEU A 25 18.83 -15.80 47.81
N ALA A 26 19.76 -16.47 47.13
CA ALA A 26 19.76 -16.83 45.72
C ALA A 26 18.64 -17.81 45.31
N GLY A 27 18.07 -17.55 44.13
CA GLY A 27 17.24 -18.47 43.36
C GLY A 27 17.47 -18.23 41.87
N LEU A 28 18.59 -18.76 41.36
CA LEU A 28 18.83 -18.98 39.94
C LEU A 28 17.71 -19.87 39.39
N PHE A 29 16.75 -19.30 38.67
CA PHE A 29 16.24 -19.86 37.43
C PHE A 29 15.77 -18.71 36.56
N ILE A 30 16.68 -18.34 35.65
CA ILE A 30 16.42 -17.57 34.45
C ILE A 30 15.40 -18.38 33.64
N GLY A 31 14.12 -18.13 33.88
CA GLY A 31 13.05 -18.50 32.97
C GLY A 31 13.14 -17.57 31.78
N CYS A 32 13.90 -17.98 30.77
CA CYS A 32 13.88 -17.38 29.45
C CYS A 32 12.48 -17.62 28.87
N GLU A 33 11.54 -16.71 29.09
CA GLU A 33 10.35 -16.62 28.25
C GLU A 33 10.79 -16.06 26.89
N SER A 34 11.41 -16.92 26.08
CA SER A 34 11.35 -16.73 24.64
C SER A 34 9.92 -17.07 24.25
N ASN A 35 9.01 -16.11 24.41
CA ASN A 35 7.86 -16.01 23.54
C ASN A 35 8.43 -15.79 22.14
N THR A 36 8.79 -16.88 21.47
CA THR A 36 8.88 -16.90 20.02
C THR A 36 7.47 -16.63 19.54
N VAL A 37 7.11 -15.35 19.44
CA VAL A 37 6.16 -14.90 18.45
C VAL A 37 6.83 -15.25 17.15
N GLU A 38 6.62 -16.48 16.68
CA GLU A 38 6.73 -16.82 15.27
C GLU A 38 5.75 -15.87 14.58
N ASN A 39 6.25 -14.68 14.27
CA ASN A 39 5.62 -13.77 13.37
C ASN A 39 5.78 -14.44 12.01
N SER A 40 4.94 -15.43 11.74
CA SER A 40 4.59 -15.87 10.41
C SER A 40 4.19 -14.61 9.68
N SER A 41 5.16 -14.00 8.99
CA SER A 41 4.94 -12.82 8.18
C SER A 41 4.03 -13.28 7.05
N LYS A 42 2.72 -13.20 7.29
CA LYS A 42 1.79 -13.03 6.19
C LYS A 42 2.28 -11.78 5.47
N ASN A 43 2.98 -11.97 4.35
CA ASN A 43 3.17 -10.90 3.39
C ASN A 43 1.77 -10.37 3.10
N ASN A 44 1.46 -9.20 3.63
CA ASN A 44 0.15 -8.60 3.45
C ASN A 44 0.15 -7.98 2.06
N ILE A 45 -0.22 -8.78 1.06
CA ILE A 45 -0.27 -8.35 -0.32
C ILE A 45 -1.34 -7.27 -0.45
N LYS A 46 -0.93 -6.05 -0.84
CA LYS A 46 -1.87 -4.99 -1.22
C LYS A 46 -2.22 -5.18 -2.70
N ARG A 47 -3.47 -5.54 -2.99
CA ARG A 47 -4.01 -5.56 -4.35
C ARG A 47 -4.56 -4.20 -4.71
N VAL A 48 -4.15 -3.66 -5.85
CA VAL A 48 -4.56 -2.35 -6.33
C VAL A 48 -5.26 -2.53 -7.67
N GLY A 49 -6.53 -2.14 -7.71
CA GLY A 49 -7.25 -1.89 -8.95
C GLY A 49 -7.28 -0.40 -9.21
N MET A 50 -7.06 0.03 -10.45
CA MET A 50 -7.09 1.45 -10.81
C MET A 50 -7.65 1.67 -12.21
N VAL A 51 -8.16 2.87 -12.47
CA VAL A 51 -8.77 3.23 -13.75
C VAL A 51 -8.33 4.62 -14.22
N ILE A 52 -8.13 4.77 -15.52
CA ILE A 52 -7.90 6.05 -16.20
C ILE A 52 -8.54 6.03 -17.59
N LYS A 53 -8.84 7.19 -18.17
CA LYS A 53 -9.24 7.25 -19.59
C LYS A 53 -8.00 7.31 -20.48
N ILE A 54 -8.15 6.87 -21.72
CA ILE A 54 -7.17 7.05 -22.79
C ILE A 54 -7.85 7.72 -23.98
N LYS A 55 -7.12 8.61 -24.68
CA LYS A 55 -7.66 9.25 -25.87
C LYS A 55 -7.69 8.23 -27.03
N PRO A 56 -8.78 8.16 -27.80
CA PRO A 56 -8.96 7.14 -28.81
C PRO A 56 -7.88 7.15 -29.90
N GLU A 57 -7.33 8.31 -30.22
CA GLU A 57 -6.26 8.47 -31.21
C GLU A 57 -4.94 7.78 -30.84
N TYR A 58 -4.70 7.49 -29.56
CA TYR A 58 -3.46 6.85 -29.09
C TYR A 58 -3.58 5.34 -28.83
N ILE A 59 -4.76 4.73 -29.04
CA ILE A 59 -5.00 3.32 -28.65
C ILE A 59 -3.99 2.36 -29.30
N GLU A 60 -3.78 2.48 -30.61
CA GLU A 60 -2.87 1.56 -31.32
C GLU A 60 -1.41 1.79 -30.93
N GLU A 61 -1.01 3.05 -30.74
CA GLU A 61 0.33 3.40 -30.25
C GLU A 61 0.56 2.87 -28.84
N TYR A 62 -0.42 3.01 -27.95
CA TYR A 62 -0.36 2.52 -26.58
C TYR A 62 -0.19 0.99 -26.52
N LYS A 63 -0.90 0.25 -27.38
CA LYS A 63 -0.74 -1.22 -27.49
C LYS A 63 0.66 -1.62 -27.93
N VAL A 64 1.22 -0.93 -28.92
CA VAL A 64 2.59 -1.18 -29.39
C VAL A 64 3.61 -0.86 -28.29
N LEU A 65 3.42 0.28 -27.61
CA LEU A 65 4.27 0.72 -26.51
C LEU A 65 4.30 -0.32 -25.38
N HIS A 66 3.15 -0.91 -25.02
CA HIS A 66 3.02 -1.88 -23.92
C HIS A 66 3.18 -3.34 -24.34
N ALA A 67 3.49 -3.63 -25.61
CA ALA A 67 3.67 -4.99 -26.11
C ALA A 67 4.77 -5.74 -25.32
N SER A 68 4.66 -7.07 -25.24
CA SER A 68 5.64 -7.90 -24.51
C SER A 68 7.06 -7.76 -25.06
N SER A 69 7.22 -7.43 -26.35
CA SER A 69 8.50 -7.17 -27.00
C SER A 69 9.17 -5.87 -26.56
N ASN A 70 8.42 -4.91 -26.01
CA ASN A 70 8.98 -3.69 -25.44
C ASN A 70 9.08 -3.85 -23.91
N PRO A 71 10.28 -3.97 -23.32
CA PRO A 71 10.44 -4.17 -21.88
C PRO A 71 10.04 -2.96 -21.02
N GLY A 72 10.04 -1.75 -21.59
CA GLY A 72 9.70 -0.51 -20.89
C GLY A 72 10.43 -0.36 -19.55
N VAL A 73 9.64 -0.19 -18.48
CA VAL A 73 10.13 -0.03 -17.10
C VAL A 73 9.76 -1.20 -16.17
N ARG A 74 9.47 -2.39 -16.71
CA ARG A 74 9.04 -3.56 -15.93
C ARG A 74 10.01 -3.95 -14.81
N ASP A 75 11.30 -3.72 -15.01
CA ASP A 75 12.31 -3.98 -13.99
C ASP A 75 12.21 -2.99 -12.81
N LEU A 76 11.81 -1.75 -13.05
CA LEU A 76 11.59 -0.75 -12.00
C LEU A 76 10.34 -1.06 -11.19
N LEU A 77 9.26 -1.46 -11.86
CA LEU A 77 8.04 -1.91 -11.21
C LEU A 77 8.32 -3.09 -10.27
N SER A 78 9.11 -4.06 -10.75
CA SER A 78 9.52 -5.22 -9.94
C SER A 78 10.37 -4.81 -8.74
N LYS A 79 11.28 -3.83 -8.88
CA LYS A 79 12.10 -3.30 -7.77
C LYS A 79 11.26 -2.53 -6.75
N ALA A 80 10.20 -1.86 -7.20
CA ALA A 80 9.23 -1.19 -6.35
C ALA A 80 8.17 -2.15 -5.76
N ASN A 81 8.46 -3.46 -5.76
CA ASN A 81 7.61 -4.52 -5.23
C ASN A 81 6.21 -4.60 -5.87
N MET A 82 6.06 -4.13 -7.10
CA MET A 82 4.83 -4.26 -7.90
C MET A 82 4.92 -5.49 -8.80
N HIS A 83 4.02 -6.44 -8.59
CA HIS A 83 3.97 -7.72 -9.28
C HIS A 83 2.58 -7.97 -9.88
N ASN A 84 2.50 -8.96 -10.77
CA ASN A 84 1.26 -9.34 -11.46
C ASN A 84 0.54 -8.14 -12.12
N PHE A 85 1.32 -7.16 -12.59
CA PHE A 85 0.79 -5.92 -13.16
C PHE A 85 0.22 -6.18 -14.56
N SER A 86 -1.09 -6.06 -14.68
CA SER A 86 -1.83 -6.11 -15.95
C SER A 86 -2.55 -4.78 -16.22
N ILE A 87 -2.68 -4.42 -17.49
CA ILE A 87 -3.52 -3.30 -17.96
C ILE A 87 -4.50 -3.86 -18.99
N PHE A 88 -5.79 -3.60 -18.77
CA PHE A 88 -6.89 -3.99 -19.65
C PHE A 88 -7.46 -2.74 -20.32
N LEU A 89 -7.82 -2.84 -21.60
CA LEU A 89 -8.39 -1.73 -22.35
C LEU A 89 -9.83 -2.07 -22.75
N HIS A 90 -10.78 -1.16 -22.51
CA HIS A 90 -12.16 -1.34 -22.94
C HIS A 90 -12.83 0.01 -23.26
N GLN A 91 -13.77 -0.01 -24.20
CA GLN A 91 -14.66 1.13 -24.46
C GLN A 91 -15.98 0.87 -23.74
N LEU A 92 -16.47 1.85 -22.98
CA LEU A 92 -17.77 1.76 -22.31
C LEU A 92 -18.88 2.42 -23.15
N ASP A 93 -20.13 2.22 -22.75
CA ASP A 93 -21.32 2.73 -23.46
C ASP A 93 -21.38 4.27 -23.55
N ASP A 94 -20.60 4.97 -22.71
CA ASP A 94 -20.44 6.43 -22.77
C ASP A 94 -19.55 6.90 -23.94
N GLY A 95 -19.01 5.95 -24.73
CA GLY A 95 -18.14 6.18 -25.87
C GLY A 95 -16.67 6.43 -25.51
N ASN A 96 -16.32 6.54 -24.23
CA ASN A 96 -14.95 6.76 -23.79
C ASN A 96 -14.18 5.45 -23.69
N TRP A 97 -12.87 5.53 -23.91
CA TRP A 97 -11.94 4.43 -23.71
C TRP A 97 -11.29 4.51 -22.33
N TYR A 98 -11.17 3.35 -21.69
CA TYR A 98 -10.66 3.21 -20.34
C TYR A 98 -9.56 2.16 -20.29
N GLU A 99 -8.51 2.49 -19.55
CA GLU A 99 -7.52 1.54 -19.08
C GLU A 99 -7.88 1.13 -17.65
N PHE A 100 -7.87 -0.17 -17.38
CA PHE A 100 -8.02 -0.75 -16.05
C PHE A 100 -6.72 -1.43 -15.65
N GLY A 101 -6.03 -0.88 -14.66
CA GLY A 101 -4.80 -1.42 -14.11
C GLY A 101 -5.09 -2.33 -12.92
N TYR A 102 -4.35 -3.44 -12.82
CA TYR A 102 -4.31 -4.29 -11.64
C TYR A 102 -2.86 -4.64 -11.31
N TYR A 103 -2.44 -4.51 -10.06
CA TYR A 103 -1.17 -5.07 -9.59
C TYR A 103 -1.25 -5.50 -8.11
N GLU A 104 -0.29 -6.33 -7.72
CA GLU A 104 -0.05 -6.77 -6.36
C GLU A 104 1.22 -6.12 -5.83
N TYR A 105 1.10 -5.36 -4.75
CA TYR A 105 2.23 -4.82 -4.02
C TYR A 105 2.59 -5.70 -2.83
N THR A 106 3.86 -6.10 -2.75
CA THR A 106 4.37 -7.04 -1.73
C THR A 106 5.45 -6.44 -0.84
N GLY A 107 5.73 -5.14 -0.96
CA GLY A 107 6.72 -4.46 -0.13
C GLY A 107 6.19 -4.09 1.26
N ASN A 108 7.05 -3.47 2.06
CA ASN A 108 6.75 -3.11 3.45
C ASN A 108 6.47 -1.61 3.66
N ASP A 109 6.80 -0.76 2.68
CA ASP A 109 6.55 0.69 2.72
C ASP A 109 6.15 1.19 1.33
N PHE A 110 4.85 1.13 1.05
CA PHE A 110 4.30 1.52 -0.25
C PHE A 110 4.63 2.96 -0.61
N LYS A 111 4.63 3.87 0.37
CA LYS A 111 4.88 5.29 0.12
C LYS A 111 6.33 5.50 -0.29
N ALA A 112 7.27 4.89 0.44
CA ALA A 112 8.70 4.99 0.12
C ALA A 112 9.01 4.40 -1.27
N ASP A 113 8.47 3.22 -1.58
CA ASP A 113 8.71 2.55 -2.88
C ASP A 113 8.15 3.38 -4.06
N MET A 114 6.95 3.94 -3.91
CA MET A 114 6.36 4.80 -4.96
C MET A 114 7.10 6.13 -5.09
N GLU A 115 7.57 6.70 -3.98
CA GLU A 115 8.37 7.93 -4.00
C GLU A 115 9.71 7.69 -4.72
N GLU A 116 10.40 6.58 -4.45
CA GLU A 116 11.63 6.20 -5.16
C GLU A 116 11.37 5.98 -6.66
N LEU A 117 10.32 5.24 -7.01
CA LEU A 117 9.94 5.00 -8.40
C LEU A 117 9.64 6.32 -9.14
N SER A 118 8.92 7.25 -8.51
CA SER A 118 8.57 8.55 -9.11
C SER A 118 9.79 9.41 -9.43
N LYS A 119 10.88 9.26 -8.67
CA LYS A 119 12.15 10.00 -8.85
C LYS A 119 13.09 9.32 -9.84
N HIS A 120 12.84 8.07 -10.20
CA HIS A 120 13.75 7.32 -11.06
C HIS A 120 13.73 7.87 -12.50
N PRO A 121 14.88 8.28 -13.10
CA PRO A 121 14.92 8.95 -14.39
C PRO A 121 14.25 8.18 -15.54
N ARG A 122 14.49 6.86 -15.64
CA ARG A 122 13.82 6.03 -16.67
C ARG A 122 12.30 5.96 -16.50
N ASN A 123 11.79 6.03 -15.26
CA ASN A 123 10.35 6.06 -15.03
C ASN A 123 9.77 7.41 -15.46
N ILE A 124 10.46 8.50 -15.16
CA ILE A 124 10.09 9.84 -15.62
C ILE A 124 10.06 9.91 -17.16
N GLU A 125 11.08 9.39 -17.85
CA GLU A 125 11.09 9.37 -19.32
C GLU A 125 10.00 8.47 -19.92
N TRP A 126 9.68 7.36 -19.26
CA TRP A 126 8.56 6.51 -19.67
C TRP A 126 7.22 7.24 -19.55
N LEU A 127 6.98 7.90 -18.40
CA LEU A 127 5.75 8.66 -18.16
C LEU A 127 5.58 9.85 -19.11
N LYS A 128 6.67 10.53 -19.50
CA LYS A 128 6.60 11.59 -20.54
C LYS A 128 5.99 11.10 -21.87
N ILE A 129 6.11 9.81 -22.19
CA ILE A 129 5.51 9.20 -23.38
C ILE A 129 4.05 8.82 -23.11
N CYS A 130 3.77 8.21 -21.95
CA CYS A 130 2.45 7.69 -21.60
C CYS A 130 1.45 8.79 -21.21
N ASP A 131 1.85 9.75 -20.37
CA ASP A 131 0.97 10.75 -19.77
C ASP A 131 0.16 11.56 -20.81
N PRO A 132 0.75 11.98 -21.96
CA PRO A 132 -0.02 12.68 -22.99
C PRO A 132 -1.13 11.86 -23.64
N MET A 133 -1.06 10.53 -23.58
CA MET A 133 -2.07 9.62 -24.13
C MET A 133 -3.30 9.50 -23.21
N GLN A 134 -3.09 9.75 -21.91
CA GLN A 134 -4.06 9.47 -20.85
C GLN A 134 -4.85 10.72 -20.46
N VAL A 135 -6.03 10.50 -19.88
CA VAL A 135 -6.92 11.55 -19.37
C VAL A 135 -7.41 11.12 -17.98
N PRO A 136 -7.05 11.85 -16.91
CA PRO A 136 -7.54 11.57 -15.56
C PRO A 136 -9.06 11.64 -15.46
N LEU A 137 -9.64 10.86 -14.53
CA LEU A 137 -11.04 11.01 -14.17
C LEU A 137 -11.27 12.33 -13.40
N ASN A 138 -12.52 12.80 -13.35
CA ASN A 138 -12.84 14.04 -12.64
C ASN A 138 -12.46 13.93 -11.15
N GLY A 139 -11.68 14.91 -10.66
CA GLY A 139 -11.17 14.93 -9.29
C GLY A 139 -9.87 14.17 -9.06
N TYR A 140 -9.25 13.62 -10.11
CA TYR A 140 -7.97 12.92 -10.05
C TYR A 140 -6.93 13.63 -10.93
N GLU A 141 -5.65 13.55 -10.55
CA GLU A 141 -4.53 14.06 -11.34
C GLU A 141 -3.90 12.97 -12.24
N GLY A 142 -4.28 11.71 -12.03
CA GLY A 142 -3.78 10.55 -12.77
C GLY A 142 -4.75 9.37 -12.63
N TRP A 143 -4.20 8.17 -12.46
CA TRP A 143 -4.98 6.95 -12.22
C TRP A 143 -5.81 7.06 -10.94
N ALA A 144 -7.08 6.67 -11.01
CA ALA A 144 -7.98 6.61 -9.87
C ALA A 144 -7.95 5.20 -9.26
N GLU A 145 -7.56 5.06 -8.00
CA GLU A 145 -7.63 3.78 -7.26
C GLU A 145 -9.11 3.38 -7.04
N MET A 146 -9.42 2.11 -7.29
CA MET A 146 -10.76 1.53 -7.14
C MET A 146 -10.88 0.78 -5.80
N GLU A 147 -12.08 0.75 -5.23
CA GLU A 147 -12.36 -0.02 -4.01
C GLU A 147 -12.40 -1.52 -4.30
N GLN A 148 -11.55 -2.30 -3.63
CA GLN A 148 -11.62 -3.77 -3.67
C GLN A 148 -12.72 -4.28 -2.72
N VAL A 149 -13.91 -4.53 -3.25
CA VAL A 149 -15.06 -5.02 -2.46
C VAL A 149 -15.08 -6.53 -2.23
N TYR A 150 -14.36 -7.31 -3.03
CA TYR A 150 -14.32 -8.77 -2.94
C TYR A 150 -12.95 -9.31 -3.37
N TYR A 151 -12.52 -10.40 -2.74
CA TYR A 151 -11.39 -11.19 -3.15
C TYR A 151 -11.62 -12.64 -2.74
N ASN A 152 -11.49 -13.56 -3.70
CA ASN A 152 -11.48 -14.99 -3.43
C ASN A 152 -10.04 -15.50 -3.51
N LYS A 153 -9.58 -16.13 -2.44
CA LYS A 153 -8.24 -16.72 -2.34
C LYS A 153 -8.19 -18.12 -2.95
#